data_AF-D6RG12-F1
#
_entry.id   AF-D6RG12-F1
#
_cell.length_a   1.000
_cell.length_b   1.000
_cell.length_c   1.000
_cell.angle_alpha   90.00
_cell.angle_beta   90.00
_cell.angle_gamma   90.00
#
_symmetry.space_group_name_H-M   'P 1'
#
loop_
_entity.id
_entity.type
_entity.pdbx_description
1 polymer ?
#
loop_
_entity_poly.entity_id
_entity_poly.type
_entity_poly.pdbx_seq_one_letter_code
_entity_poly.pdbx_strand_id
1 'polypeptide(L)'
;MKFPGPLENQRLSFLLEKAITREAQMWKVNVRKMPSNQNVSPSQRDEVIQWLAKLKYQFNLYPETFALASSLLDRFLATVKAHPKYLSCIAISCFFLAAKTVEEDERIPVLKVLARDSFCGCSSS
;
A
#
# COMPACT_ATOMS: atom_id res chain seq x y z
N MET A 1 34.47 12.70 -2.66
CA MET A 1 33.15 12.90 -3.28
C MET A 1 33.35 13.80 -4.50
N LYS A 2 33.02 13.35 -5.71
CA LYS A 2 33.08 14.19 -6.91
C LYS A 2 31.85 15.11 -6.89
N PHE A 3 32.06 16.42 -6.99
CA PHE A 3 30.96 17.36 -7.15
C PHE A 3 30.38 17.18 -8.56
N PRO A 4 29.05 16.98 -8.68
CA PRO A 4 28.42 16.87 -9.98
C PRO A 4 28.61 18.17 -10.79
N GLY A 5 28.86 18.03 -12.08
CA GLY A 5 29.11 19.16 -12.97
C GLY A 5 27.87 20.06 -13.16
N PRO A 6 28.02 21.28 -13.73
CA PRO A 6 26.91 22.23 -13.92
C PRO A 6 25.70 21.64 -14.65
N LEU A 7 25.94 20.78 -15.65
CA LEU A 7 24.90 20.09 -16.42
C LEU A 7 24.14 19.03 -15.61
N GLU A 8 24.83 18.34 -14.68
CA GLU A 8 24.22 17.34 -13.80
C GLU A 8 23.31 18.03 -12.77
N ASN A 9 23.71 19.20 -12.27
CA ASN A 9 22.87 20.02 -11.37
C ASN A 9 21.59 20.50 -12.07
N GLN A 10 21.68 20.97 -13.32
CA GLN A 10 20.51 21.36 -14.10
C GLN A 10 19.57 20.18 -14.37
N ARG A 11 20.12 19.02 -14.73
CA ARG A 11 19.34 17.80 -14.93
C ARG A 11 18.64 17.34 -13.65
N LEU A 12 19.33 17.39 -12.51
CA LEU A 12 18.74 17.07 -11.21
C LEU A 12 17.60 18.03 -10.87
N SER A 13 17.79 19.34 -11.02
CA SER A 13 16.75 20.35 -10.77
C SER A 13 15.49 20.05 -11.60
N PHE A 14 15.67 19.81 -12.90
CA PHE A 14 14.57 19.48 -13.79
C PHE A 14 13.84 18.18 -13.38
N LEU A 15 14.58 17.14 -12.99
CA LEU A 15 13.99 15.87 -12.54
C LEU A 15 13.20 16.05 -11.24
N LEU A 16 13.71 16.84 -10.30
CA LEU A 16 13.02 17.15 -9.04
C LEU A 16 11.75 17.97 -9.28
N GLU A 17 11.80 19.01 -10.12
CA GLU A 17 10.62 19.79 -10.49
C GLU A 17 9.54 18.93 -11.15
N LYS A 18 9.94 18.01 -12.04
CA LYS A 18 9.03 17.06 -12.65
C LYS A 18 8.43 16.09 -11.61
N ALA A 19 9.22 15.63 -10.64
CA ALA A 19 8.74 14.78 -9.56
C ALA A 19 7.74 15.52 -8.66
N ILE A 20 8.04 16.76 -8.25
CA ILE A 20 7.15 17.62 -7.47
C ILE A 20 5.84 17.89 -8.22
N THR A 21 5.91 18.20 -9.52
CA THR A 21 4.71 18.44 -10.33
C THR A 21 3.84 17.19 -10.41
N ARG A 22 4.46 16.02 -10.63
CA ARG A 22 3.76 14.74 -10.63
C ARG A 22 3.14 14.45 -9.26
N GLU A 23 3.86 14.70 -8.18
CA GLU A 23 3.35 14.57 -6.83
C GLU A 23 2.15 15.48 -6.63
N ALA A 24 2.22 16.78 -6.95
CA ALA A 24 1.09 17.70 -6.82
C ALA A 24 -0.15 17.27 -7.64
N GLN A 25 0.04 16.66 -8.82
CA GLN A 25 -1.06 16.17 -9.65
C GLN A 25 -1.67 14.85 -9.14
N MET A 26 -0.84 13.92 -8.66
CA MET A 26 -1.29 12.58 -8.27
C MET A 26 -1.61 12.46 -6.77
N TRP A 27 -0.92 13.23 -5.94
CA TRP A 27 -1.09 13.30 -4.50
C TRP A 27 -2.35 14.09 -4.17
N LYS A 28 -3.49 13.40 -4.26
CA LYS A 28 -4.67 13.83 -3.53
C LYS A 28 -4.35 13.54 -2.06
N VAL A 29 -3.96 14.58 -1.31
CA VAL A 29 -3.87 14.49 0.15
C VAL A 29 -5.25 14.03 0.62
N ASN A 30 -5.43 12.73 0.84
CA ASN A 30 -6.59 12.22 1.55
C ASN A 30 -6.33 12.56 3.02
N VAL A 31 -6.43 13.84 3.36
CA VAL A 31 -6.63 14.28 4.74
C VAL A 31 -7.91 13.58 5.14
N ARG A 32 -7.79 12.49 5.89
CA ARG A 32 -8.92 11.74 6.39
C ARG A 32 -9.89 12.71 7.06
N LYS A 33 -10.97 13.05 6.38
CA LYS A 33 -12.22 13.32 7.09
C LYS A 33 -12.72 11.93 7.47
N MET A 34 -12.18 11.36 8.55
CA MET A 34 -12.79 10.19 9.17
C MET A 34 -14.24 10.59 9.40
N PRO A 35 -15.23 10.02 8.67
CA PRO A 35 -16.61 10.27 9.01
C PRO A 35 -16.75 9.85 10.48
N SER A 36 -17.41 10.65 11.32
CA SER A 36 -17.57 10.34 12.75
C SER A 36 -18.27 8.99 13.03
N ASN A 37 -18.71 8.30 11.96
CA ASN A 37 -19.46 7.06 11.95
C ASN A 37 -18.81 5.98 11.04
N GLN A 38 -17.48 5.89 11.05
CA GLN A 38 -16.77 4.73 10.49
C GLN A 38 -16.72 3.62 11.53
N ASN A 39 -17.05 2.38 11.12
CA ASN A 39 -17.05 1.24 12.04
C ASN A 39 -15.63 0.73 12.35
N VAL A 40 -14.63 1.06 11.52
CA VAL A 40 -13.22 0.66 11.73
C VAL A 40 -12.50 1.77 12.50
N SER A 41 -11.97 1.42 13.68
CA SER A 41 -11.20 2.37 14.49
C SER A 41 -9.79 2.59 13.92
N PRO A 42 -9.14 3.72 14.25
CA PRO A 42 -7.72 3.93 13.93
C PRO A 42 -6.82 2.79 14.43
N SER A 43 -7.05 2.28 15.64
CA SER A 43 -6.28 1.18 16.22
C SER A 43 -6.41 -0.12 15.43
N GLN A 44 -7.63 -0.51 15.03
CA GLN A 44 -7.86 -1.70 14.20
C GLN A 44 -7.16 -1.58 12.85
N ARG A 45 -7.16 -0.37 12.26
CA ARG A 45 -6.44 -0.12 11.02
C ARG A 45 -4.92 -0.23 11.22
N ASP A 46 -4.38 0.28 12.32
CA ASP A 46 -2.94 0.21 12.59
C ASP A 46 -2.47 -1.23 12.88
N GLU A 47 -3.26 -2.03 13.59
CA GLU A 47 -3.02 -3.47 13.79
C GLU A 47 -2.91 -4.20 12.45
N VAL A 48 -3.82 -3.91 11.51
CA VAL A 48 -3.83 -4.52 10.19
C VAL A 48 -2.65 -4.06 9.32
N ILE A 49 -2.25 -2.78 9.42
CA ILE A 49 -1.05 -2.29 8.73
C ILE A 49 0.21 -2.99 9.26
N GLN A 50 0.34 -3.18 10.57
CA GLN A 50 1.45 -3.93 11.16
C GLN A 50 1.45 -5.40 10.70
N TRP A 51 0.28 -6.01 10.58
CA TRP A 51 0.14 -7.36 10.03
C TRP A 51 0.56 -7.43 8.56
N LEU A 52 0.14 -6.48 7.71
CA LEU A 52 0.60 -6.39 6.31
C LEU A 52 2.13 -6.21 6.20
N ALA A 53 2.74 -5.45 7.11
CA ALA A 53 4.19 -5.31 7.15
C ALA A 53 4.89 -6.64 7.42
N LYS A 54 4.35 -7.46 8.36
CA LYS A 54 4.86 -8.82 8.61
C LYS A 54 4.73 -9.71 7.38
N LEU A 55 3.59 -9.66 6.68
CA LEU A 55 3.40 -10.43 5.44
C LEU A 55 4.37 -10.03 4.34
N LYS A 56 4.64 -8.73 4.18
CA LYS A 56 5.68 -8.24 3.24
C LYS A 56 7.02 -8.91 3.49
N TYR A 57 7.45 -9.05 4.74
CA TYR A 57 8.69 -9.77 5.08
C TYR A 57 8.57 -11.28 4.84
N GLN A 58 7.45 -11.90 5.23
CA GLN A 58 7.21 -13.33 5.03
C GLN A 58 7.28 -13.75 3.55
N PHE A 59 6.73 -12.92 2.65
CA PHE A 59 6.72 -13.18 1.21
C PHE A 59 7.90 -12.54 0.46
N ASN A 60 8.83 -11.88 1.15
CA ASN A 60 9.99 -11.19 0.57
C ASN A 60 9.63 -10.19 -0.55
N LEU A 61 8.54 -9.45 -0.36
CA LEU A 61 8.07 -8.44 -1.33
C LEU A 61 8.79 -7.10 -1.15
N TYR A 62 8.76 -6.28 -2.20
CA TYR A 62 9.33 -4.93 -2.20
C TYR A 62 8.56 -4.00 -1.24
N PRO A 63 9.25 -3.01 -0.61
CA PRO A 63 8.59 -2.03 0.25
C PRO A 63 7.50 -1.22 -0.47
N GLU A 64 7.65 -1.01 -1.78
CA GLU A 64 6.68 -0.34 -2.66
C GLU A 64 5.33 -1.08 -2.68
N THR A 65 5.35 -2.42 -2.65
CA THR A 65 4.13 -3.25 -2.58
C THR A 65 3.36 -2.99 -1.29
N PHE A 66 4.07 -2.93 -0.15
CA PHE A 66 3.45 -2.59 1.14
C PHE A 66 2.91 -1.15 1.17
N ALA A 67 3.66 -0.19 0.63
CA ALA A 67 3.23 1.20 0.56
C ALA A 67 1.96 1.36 -0.29
N LEU A 68 1.90 0.68 -1.45
CA LEU A 68 0.73 0.67 -2.31
C LEU A 68 -0.46 -0.03 -1.66
N ALA A 69 -0.25 -1.17 -1.00
CA ALA A 69 -1.30 -1.88 -0.26
C ALA A 69 -1.92 -1.01 0.84
N SER A 70 -1.08 -0.30 1.60
CA SER A 70 -1.52 0.63 2.65
C SER A 70 -2.33 1.79 2.08
N SER A 71 -1.88 2.37 0.96
CA SER A 71 -2.60 3.42 0.25
C SER A 71 -3.95 2.95 -0.32
N LEU A 72 -4.03 1.72 -0.83
CA LEU A 72 -5.29 1.12 -1.29
C LEU A 72 -6.26 0.91 -0.13
N LEU A 73 -5.79 0.38 1.00
CA LEU A 73 -6.62 0.18 2.19
C LEU A 73 -7.19 1.51 2.71
N ASP A 74 -6.37 2.54 2.83
CA ASP A 74 -6.81 3.85 3.30
C ASP A 74 -7.85 4.49 2.37
N ARG A 75 -7.65 4.38 1.05
CA ARG A 75 -8.62 4.86 0.07
C ARG A 75 -9.94 4.08 0.13
N PHE A 76 -9.86 2.77 0.32
CA PHE A 76 -11.05 1.93 0.47
C PHE A 76 -11.84 2.32 1.71
N LEU A 77 -11.19 2.44 2.87
CA LEU A 77 -11.87 2.83 4.11
C LEU A 77 -12.43 4.25 4.05
N ALA A 78 -11.74 5.18 3.38
CA ALA A 78 -12.22 6.55 3.18
C ALA A 78 -13.51 6.64 2.35
N THR A 79 -13.75 5.67 1.46
CA THR A 79 -14.89 5.67 0.53
C THR A 79 -16.00 4.70 0.96
N VAL A 80 -15.66 3.63 1.67
CA VAL A 80 -16.57 2.54 2.03
C VAL A 80 -16.68 2.39 3.54
N LYS A 81 -17.92 2.37 4.06
CA LYS A 81 -18.20 2.00 5.46
C LYS A 81 -18.04 0.49 5.66
N ALA A 82 -16.81 0.03 5.83
CA ALA A 82 -16.50 -1.37 6.09
C ALA A 82 -16.83 -1.76 7.54
N HIS A 83 -17.29 -2.99 7.75
CA HIS A 83 -17.42 -3.57 9.10
C HIS A 83 -16.09 -4.22 9.51
N PRO A 84 -15.61 -4.06 10.78
CA PRO A 84 -14.32 -4.60 11.24
C PRO A 84 -14.08 -6.08 10.94
N LYS A 85 -15.14 -6.91 11.03
CA LYS A 85 -15.10 -8.34 10.67
C LYS A 85 -14.56 -8.64 9.26
N TYR A 86 -14.62 -7.69 8.33
CA TYR A 86 -14.12 -7.84 6.96
C TYR A 86 -12.75 -7.20 6.74
N LEU A 87 -12.18 -6.55 7.76
CA LEU A 87 -10.98 -5.72 7.60
C LEU A 87 -9.77 -6.54 7.12
N SER A 88 -9.56 -7.75 7.68
CA SER A 88 -8.47 -8.64 7.25
C SER A 88 -8.60 -9.08 5.79
N CYS A 89 -9.83 -9.37 5.34
CA CYS A 89 -10.14 -9.75 3.95
C CYS A 89 -9.91 -8.58 2.98
N ILE A 90 -10.35 -7.38 3.35
CA ILE A 90 -10.10 -6.16 2.57
C ILE A 90 -8.59 -5.91 2.46
N ALA A 91 -7.88 -5.98 3.58
CA ALA A 91 -6.44 -5.72 3.62
C ALA A 91 -5.63 -6.71 2.79
N ILE A 92 -5.91 -8.02 2.89
CA ILE A 92 -5.20 -9.02 2.07
C ILE A 92 -5.53 -8.87 0.57
N SER A 93 -6.75 -8.45 0.24
CA SER A 93 -7.13 -8.14 -1.15
C SER A 93 -6.35 -6.93 -1.69
N CYS A 94 -6.23 -5.86 -0.90
CA CYS A 94 -5.39 -4.71 -1.24
C CYS A 94 -3.92 -5.10 -1.40
N PHE A 95 -3.41 -5.98 -0.53
CA PHE A 95 -2.04 -6.49 -0.60
C PHE A 95 -1.79 -7.32 -1.87
N PHE A 96 -2.72 -8.19 -2.24
CA PHE A 96 -2.64 -8.99 -3.46
C PHE A 96 -2.70 -8.13 -4.73
N LEU A 97 -3.58 -7.12 -4.75
CA LEU A 97 -3.64 -6.15 -5.86
C LEU A 97 -2.34 -5.34 -5.99
N ALA A 98 -1.77 -4.93 -4.86
CA ALA A 98 -0.49 -4.23 -4.85
C ALA A 98 0.64 -5.11 -5.38
N ALA A 99 0.71 -6.38 -4.95
CA ALA A 99 1.69 -7.33 -5.44
C ALA A 99 1.60 -7.49 -6.97
N LYS A 100 0.38 -7.66 -7.51
CA LYS A 100 0.16 -7.72 -8.96
C LYS A 100 0.54 -6.47 -9.75
N THR A 101 0.66 -5.33 -9.08
CA THR A 101 0.94 -4.05 -9.74
C THR A 101 2.44 -3.71 -9.71
N VAL A 102 3.16 -4.18 -8.69
CA VAL A 102 4.53 -3.74 -8.39
C VAL A 102 5.54 -4.88 -8.56
N GLU A 103 5.17 -6.10 -8.21
CA GLU A 103 6.06 -7.25 -8.25
C GLU A 103 6.13 -7.85 -9.67
N GLU A 104 7.23 -8.52 -9.95
CA GLU A 104 7.38 -9.40 -11.12
C GLU A 104 6.48 -10.64 -10.96
N ASP A 105 6.04 -11.24 -12.08
CA ASP A 105 5.07 -12.34 -12.08
C ASP A 105 5.54 -13.54 -11.24
N GLU A 106 6.84 -13.82 -11.19
CA GLU A 106 7.44 -14.90 -10.42
C GLU A 106 7.41 -14.66 -8.90
N ARG A 107 7.30 -13.41 -8.47
CA ARG A 107 7.28 -13.02 -7.05
C ARG A 107 5.87 -12.85 -6.50
N ILE A 108 4.86 -12.77 -7.36
CA ILE A 108 3.46 -12.66 -6.94
C ILE A 108 3.05 -13.96 -6.23
N PRO A 109 2.68 -13.92 -4.94
CA PRO A 109 2.26 -15.13 -4.24
C PRO A 109 0.97 -15.66 -4.84
N VAL A 110 0.90 -16.97 -5.07
CA VAL A 110 -0.32 -17.64 -5.53
C VAL A 110 -1.45 -17.36 -4.53
N LEU A 111 -2.63 -16.98 -5.01
CA LEU A 111 -3.77 -16.57 -4.17
C LEU A 111 -4.09 -17.60 -3.05
N LYS A 112 -4.04 -18.89 -3.37
CA LYS A 112 -4.28 -19.98 -2.40
C LYS A 112 -3.23 -20.02 -1.30
N VAL A 113 -1.97 -19.80 -1.65
CA VAL A 113 -0.84 -19.73 -0.71
C VAL A 113 -0.99 -18.48 0.17
N LEU A 114 -1.30 -17.33 -0.44
CA LEU A 114 -1.52 -16.09 0.28
C LEU A 114 -2.69 -16.19 1.26
N ALA A 115 -3.83 -16.76 0.86
CA ALA A 115 -5.00 -16.91 1.72
C ALA A 115 -4.72 -17.85 2.91
N ARG A 116 -4.02 -18.96 2.66
CA ARG A 116 -3.65 -19.93 3.70
C ARG A 116 -2.61 -19.38 4.67
N ASP A 117 -1.52 -18.82 4.15
CA ASP A 117 -0.33 -18.49 4.94
C ASP A 117 -0.42 -17.10 5.60
N SER A 118 -1.42 -16.29 5.24
CA SER A 118 -1.70 -15.01 5.89
C SER A 118 -2.51 -15.15 7.19
N PHE A 119 -3.16 -16.31 7.42
CA PHE A 119 -4.11 -16.51 8.52
C PHE A 119 -5.22 -15.45 8.58
N CYS A 120 -5.59 -14.89 7.42
CA CYS A 120 -6.59 -13.82 7.32
C CYS A 120 -8.03 -14.25 7.63
N GLY A 121 -8.27 -15.55 7.88
CA GLY A 121 -9.60 -16.13 8.12
C GLY A 121 -10.47 -16.24 6.87
N CYS A 122 -9.89 -16.06 5.66
CA CYS A 122 -10.61 -16.17 4.40
C CYS A 122 -10.60 -17.61 3.85
N SER A 123 -11.65 -17.99 3.12
CA SER A 123 -11.75 -19.30 2.46
C SER A 123 -10.71 -19.46 1.33
N SER A 124 -10.16 -20.66 1.18
CA SER A 124 -9.08 -20.98 0.21
C SER A 124 -9.56 -21.49 -1.16
N SER A 125 -10.81 -21.19 -1.56
CA SER A 125 -11.49 -21.74 -2.75
C SER A 125 -10.63 -21.71 -4.02
#